data_AF-X1RRY8-F1
#
_entry.id   AF-X1RRY8-F1
#
_cell.length_a   1.000
_cell.length_b   1.000
_cell.length_c   1.000
_cell.angle_alpha   90.00
_cell.angle_beta   90.00
_cell.angle_gamma   90.00
#
_symmetry.space_group_name_H-M   'P 1'
#
loop_
_entity.id
_entity.type
_entity.pdbx_description
1 polymer ?
#
loop_
_entity_poly.entity_id
_entity_poly.type
_entity_poly.pdbx_seq_one_letter_code
_entity_poly.pdbx_strand_id
1 'polypeptide(L)'
;MEQSKNRGKQKAKNKGKEVRELAVRDCLFEVKAEVGKIIYAVGDYGSDIKKGLELMEIKHVHDIGHKITLILQKIYENNEIFQEFMRELAKMVKKLAQTEFAFIIPPKRREKSRFQNIGIIIIWAAKVLKRLKGRKIEKGVRDKIRWVKKYQQLIEELSAINAV
;
A
#
# COMPACT_ATOMS: atom_id res chain seq x y z
N MET A 1 12.43 -7.06 -39.46
CA MET A 1 11.09 -7.53 -39.03
C MET A 1 10.76 -7.25 -37.56
N GLU A 2 11.75 -7.10 -36.68
CA GLU A 2 11.50 -6.89 -35.23
C GLU A 2 11.11 -5.45 -34.89
N GLN A 3 11.66 -4.46 -35.60
CA GLN A 3 11.33 -3.04 -35.43
C GLN A 3 9.89 -2.68 -35.85
N SER A 4 9.32 -3.36 -36.86
CA SER A 4 7.94 -3.13 -37.32
C SER A 4 6.91 -3.71 -36.35
N LYS A 5 7.18 -4.87 -35.74
CA LYS A 5 6.35 -5.47 -34.67
C LYS A 5 6.32 -4.59 -33.40
N ASN A 6 7.44 -3.97 -33.03
CA ASN A 6 7.50 -3.08 -31.86
C ASN A 6 6.73 -1.77 -32.08
N ARG A 7 6.78 -1.19 -33.29
CA ARG A 7 6.01 0.01 -33.66
C ARG A 7 4.49 -0.23 -33.63
N GLY A 8 4.03 -1.41 -34.07
CA GLY A 8 2.60 -1.77 -34.03
C GLY A 8 2.06 -1.91 -32.60
N LYS A 9 2.82 -2.55 -31.71
CA LYS A 9 2.47 -2.67 -30.28
C LYS A 9 2.45 -1.32 -29.57
N GLN A 10 3.39 -0.44 -29.88
CA GLN A 10 3.44 0.92 -29.30
C GLN A 10 2.24 1.77 -29.75
N LYS A 11 1.85 1.71 -31.03
CA LYS A 11 0.66 2.42 -31.54
C LYS A 11 -0.63 1.93 -30.89
N ALA A 12 -0.81 0.62 -30.75
CA ALA A 12 -2.00 0.05 -30.09
C ALA A 12 -2.07 0.43 -28.60
N LYS A 13 -0.93 0.43 -27.90
CA LYS A 13 -0.83 0.85 -26.50
C LYS A 13 -1.14 2.34 -26.31
N ASN A 14 -0.68 3.19 -27.22
CA ASN A 14 -0.99 4.63 -27.20
C ASN A 14 -2.49 4.86 -27.44
N LYS A 15 -3.08 4.19 -28.43
CA LYS A 15 -4.52 4.29 -28.73
C LYS A 15 -5.38 3.84 -27.54
N GLY A 16 -5.02 2.75 -26.88
CA GLY A 16 -5.73 2.27 -25.69
C GLY A 16 -5.52 3.11 -24.42
N LYS A 17 -4.50 3.97 -24.38
CA LYS A 17 -4.31 4.96 -23.31
C LYS A 17 -5.17 6.19 -23.55
N GLU A 18 -5.15 6.71 -24.78
CA GLU A 18 -5.98 7.83 -25.23
C GLU A 18 -7.48 7.58 -24.99
N VAL A 19 -7.97 6.36 -25.27
CA VAL A 19 -9.36 5.97 -25.00
C VAL A 19 -9.71 6.04 -23.50
N ARG A 20 -8.78 5.68 -22.61
CA ARG A 20 -9.03 5.70 -21.16
C ARG A 20 -9.03 7.13 -20.60
N GLU A 21 -8.12 7.96 -21.09
CA GLU A 21 -8.03 9.37 -20.71
C GLU A 21 -9.30 10.14 -21.11
N LEU A 22 -9.86 9.85 -22.29
CA LEU A 22 -11.13 10.41 -22.75
C LEU A 22 -12.32 9.91 -21.92
N ALA A 23 -12.35 8.62 -21.56
CA ALA A 23 -13.42 8.08 -20.71
C ALA A 23 -13.45 8.75 -19.32
N VAL A 24 -12.29 9.06 -18.73
CA VAL A 24 -12.22 9.81 -17.47
C VAL A 24 -12.77 11.23 -17.65
N ARG A 25 -12.40 11.92 -18.72
CA ARG A 25 -12.92 13.26 -19.04
C ARG A 25 -14.46 13.23 -19.14
N ASP A 26 -15.01 12.27 -19.86
CA ASP A 26 -16.46 12.15 -20.07
C ASP A 26 -17.19 11.87 -18.75
N CYS A 27 -16.62 11.01 -17.89
CA CYS A 27 -17.12 10.81 -16.53
C CYS A 27 -17.07 12.10 -15.70
N LEU A 28 -16.00 12.90 -15.80
CA LEU A 28 -15.90 14.18 -15.09
C LEU A 28 -16.94 15.21 -15.58
N PHE A 29 -17.34 15.17 -16.86
CA PHE A 29 -18.44 15.98 -17.36
C PHE A 29 -19.78 15.61 -16.72
N GLU A 30 -20.07 14.32 -16.60
CA GLU A 30 -21.28 13.82 -15.93
C GLU A 30 -21.29 14.22 -14.45
N VAL A 31 -20.16 14.03 -13.75
CA VAL A 31 -20.02 14.43 -12.34
C VAL A 31 -20.23 15.94 -12.18
N LYS A 32 -19.68 16.77 -13.07
CA LYS A 32 -19.86 18.23 -13.02
C LYS A 32 -21.33 18.64 -13.18
N ALA A 33 -22.12 17.89 -13.96
CA ALA A 33 -23.56 18.13 -14.08
C ALA A 33 -24.31 17.82 -12.78
N GLU A 34 -23.83 16.87 -11.99
CA GLU A 34 -24.43 16.48 -10.71
C GLU A 34 -23.98 17.38 -9.55
N VAL A 35 -22.67 17.63 -9.42
CA VAL A 35 -22.09 18.31 -8.24
C VAL A 35 -21.83 19.80 -8.45
N GLY A 36 -22.01 20.30 -9.68
CA GLY A 36 -21.69 21.67 -10.05
C GLY A 36 -20.20 21.93 -10.25
N LYS A 37 -19.75 23.16 -9.95
CA LYS A 37 -18.36 23.59 -10.23
C LYS A 37 -17.35 22.87 -9.34
N ILE A 38 -16.49 22.05 -9.95
CA ILE A 38 -15.35 21.40 -9.28
C ILE A 38 -14.18 22.38 -9.23
N ILE A 39 -13.75 22.78 -8.02
CA ILE A 39 -12.62 23.71 -7.82
C ILE A 39 -11.28 22.95 -7.88
N TYR A 40 -11.24 21.74 -7.32
CA TYR A 40 -10.10 20.84 -7.38
C TYR A 40 -10.56 19.40 -7.14
N ALA A 41 -9.71 18.45 -7.51
CA ALA A 41 -9.86 17.03 -7.21
C ALA A 41 -8.64 16.54 -6.42
N VAL A 42 -8.85 15.61 -5.48
CA VAL A 42 -7.78 14.96 -4.72
C VAL A 42 -7.60 13.53 -5.21
N GLY A 43 -6.37 13.10 -5.49
CA GLY A 43 -6.10 11.73 -5.93
C GLY A 43 -4.62 11.38 -6.03
N ASP A 44 -4.34 10.16 -6.48
CA ASP A 44 -3.00 9.54 -6.51
C ASP A 44 -2.14 9.89 -7.74
N TYR A 45 -2.55 10.87 -8.56
CA TYR A 45 -1.90 11.19 -9.84
C TYR A 45 -1.77 10.00 -10.80
N GLY A 46 -2.66 9.00 -10.72
CA GLY A 46 -2.79 7.97 -11.76
C GLY A 46 -2.90 8.61 -13.15
N SER A 47 -2.18 8.08 -14.14
CA SER A 47 -1.99 8.75 -15.44
C SER A 47 -3.29 9.16 -16.12
N ASP A 48 -4.29 8.28 -16.04
CA ASP A 48 -5.56 8.44 -16.73
C ASP A 48 -6.42 9.52 -16.02
N ILE A 49 -6.44 9.51 -14.68
CA ILE A 49 -7.10 10.52 -13.84
C ILE A 49 -6.45 11.88 -14.02
N LYS A 50 -5.12 11.94 -13.92
CA LYS A 50 -4.33 13.15 -14.11
C LYS A 50 -4.67 13.78 -15.46
N LYS A 51 -4.68 12.99 -16.53
CA LYS A 51 -4.97 13.51 -17.87
C LYS A 51 -6.41 13.96 -18.04
N GLY A 52 -7.39 13.21 -17.52
CA GLY A 52 -8.79 13.62 -17.55
C GLY A 52 -9.05 14.94 -16.81
N LEU A 53 -8.43 15.13 -15.64
CA LEU A 53 -8.50 16.38 -14.88
C LEU A 53 -7.81 17.54 -15.61
N GLU A 54 -6.65 17.30 -16.23
CA GLU A 54 -5.96 18.30 -17.09
C GLU A 54 -6.85 18.73 -18.26
N LEU A 55 -7.48 17.77 -18.96
CA LEU A 55 -8.41 18.04 -20.07
C LEU A 55 -9.64 18.84 -19.63
N MET A 56 -9.97 18.80 -18.34
CA MET A 56 -11.09 19.53 -17.76
C MET A 56 -10.70 20.81 -17.04
N GLU A 57 -9.41 21.16 -17.08
CA GLU A 57 -8.85 22.31 -16.37
C GLU A 57 -9.17 22.29 -14.86
N ILE A 58 -9.35 21.09 -14.30
CA ILE A 58 -9.59 20.90 -12.87
C ILE A 58 -8.25 20.76 -12.16
N LYS A 59 -8.03 21.59 -11.14
CA LYS A 59 -6.82 21.51 -10.31
C LYS A 59 -6.72 20.14 -9.65
N HIS A 60 -5.64 19.41 -9.92
CA HIS A 60 -5.34 18.15 -9.23
C HIS A 60 -4.47 18.43 -8.00
N VAL A 61 -4.91 17.98 -6.83
CA VAL A 61 -4.16 18.00 -5.57
C VAL A 61 -3.78 16.56 -5.22
N HIS A 62 -2.55 16.36 -4.74
CA HIS A 62 -2.07 15.02 -4.39
C HIS A 62 -2.75 14.52 -3.13
N ASP A 63 -3.26 13.30 -3.18
CA ASP A 63 -3.64 12.55 -2.00
C ASP A 63 -2.42 12.38 -1.07
N ILE A 64 -2.52 12.90 0.16
CA ILE A 64 -1.42 12.85 1.13
C ILE A 64 -1.11 11.42 1.57
N GLY A 65 -2.11 10.55 1.67
CA GLY A 65 -1.93 9.14 2.03
C GLY A 65 -1.16 8.37 0.95
N HIS A 66 -1.45 8.61 -0.31
CA HIS A 66 -0.68 8.10 -1.44
C HIS A 66 0.74 8.65 -1.43
N LYS A 67 0.90 9.95 -1.18
CA LYS A 67 2.24 10.57 -1.13
C LYS A 67 3.11 9.98 -0.03
N ILE A 68 2.57 9.78 1.17
CA ILE A 68 3.25 9.11 2.29
C ILE A 68 3.59 7.67 1.89
N THR A 69 2.66 6.95 1.24
CA THR A 69 2.91 5.59 0.76
C THR A 69 4.10 5.52 -0.19
N LEU A 70 4.23 6.47 -1.14
CA LEU A 70 5.37 6.54 -2.05
C LEU A 70 6.69 6.82 -1.32
N ILE A 71 6.66 7.67 -0.29
CA ILE A 71 7.84 7.97 0.55
C ILE A 71 8.26 6.71 1.31
N LEU A 72 7.32 6.04 1.98
CA LEU A 72 7.58 4.78 2.68
C LEU A 72 8.13 3.71 1.74
N GLN A 73 7.57 3.58 0.54
CA GLN A 73 8.09 2.67 -0.47
C GLN A 73 9.54 2.99 -0.79
N LYS A 74 9.87 4.26 -1.09
CA LYS A 74 11.23 4.67 -1.43
C LYS A 74 12.24 4.37 -0.31
N ILE A 75 11.83 4.50 0.95
CA ILE A 75 12.69 4.23 2.11
C ILE A 75 12.86 2.73 2.35
N TYR A 76 11.78 1.95 2.33
CA TYR A 76 11.77 0.57 2.83
C TYR A 76 11.76 -0.52 1.75
N GLU A 77 11.55 -0.19 0.48
CA GLU A 77 11.54 -1.18 -0.61
C GLU A 77 12.85 -1.97 -0.67
N ASN A 78 13.99 -1.31 -0.45
CA ASN A 78 15.31 -1.94 -0.45
C ASN A 78 15.93 -2.04 0.96
N ASN A 79 15.19 -1.73 2.02
CA ASN A 79 15.70 -1.82 3.39
C ASN A 79 15.76 -3.29 3.84
N GLU A 80 16.96 -3.79 4.14
CA GLU A 80 17.18 -5.20 4.46
C GLU A 80 16.41 -5.67 5.70
N ILE A 81 16.38 -4.85 6.75
CA ILE A 81 15.70 -5.16 8.03
C ILE A 81 14.19 -5.29 7.80
N PHE A 82 13.61 -4.35 7.05
CA PHE A 82 12.21 -4.38 6.68
C PHE A 82 11.86 -5.60 5.82
N GLN A 83 12.68 -5.89 4.80
CA GLN A 83 12.46 -7.05 3.94
C GLN A 83 12.55 -8.36 4.74
N GLU A 84 13.49 -8.46 5.69
CA GLU A 84 13.59 -9.60 6.58
C GLU A 84 12.38 -9.73 7.50
N PHE A 85 11.94 -8.64 8.13
CA PHE A 85 10.73 -8.60 8.94
C PHE A 85 9.51 -9.11 8.15
N MET A 86 9.33 -8.63 6.92
CA MET A 86 8.23 -9.06 6.06
C MET A 86 8.32 -10.54 5.66
N ARG A 87 9.52 -11.08 5.46
CA ARG A 87 9.73 -12.52 5.19
C ARG A 87 9.38 -13.38 6.40
N GLU A 88 9.82 -13.00 7.60
CA GLU A 88 9.48 -13.72 8.84
C GLU A 88 7.98 -13.69 9.11
N LEU A 89 7.33 -12.54 8.86
CA LEU A 89 5.88 -12.42 8.94
C LEU A 89 5.17 -13.39 7.97
N ALA A 90 5.59 -13.44 6.71
CA ALA A 90 5.01 -14.34 5.72
C ALA A 90 5.21 -15.82 6.08
N LYS A 91 6.39 -16.19 6.59
CA LYS A 91 6.68 -17.54 7.10
C LYS A 91 5.74 -17.90 8.26
N MET A 92 5.54 -16.98 9.21
CA MET A 92 4.62 -17.17 10.34
C MET A 92 3.19 -17.41 9.86
N VAL A 93 2.68 -16.55 8.98
CA VAL A 93 1.32 -16.68 8.41
C VAL A 93 1.15 -18.06 7.77
N LYS A 94 2.09 -18.46 6.90
CA LYS A 94 2.03 -19.77 6.22
C LYS A 94 2.05 -20.95 7.22
N LYS A 95 2.85 -20.85 8.28
CA LYS A 95 3.04 -21.93 9.26
C LYS A 95 1.86 -22.09 10.22
N LEU A 96 1.17 -20.99 10.56
CA LEU A 96 0.19 -20.99 11.65
C LEU A 96 -1.27 -20.92 11.17
N ALA A 97 -1.53 -20.61 9.90
CA ALA A 97 -2.90 -20.34 9.42
C ALA A 97 -3.88 -21.52 9.60
N GLN A 98 -3.36 -22.74 9.64
CA GLN A 98 -4.14 -23.97 9.77
C GLN A 98 -3.79 -24.73 11.06
N THR A 99 -3.48 -23.99 12.12
CA THR A 99 -3.18 -24.57 13.44
C THR A 99 -3.99 -23.87 14.54
N GLU A 100 -3.95 -24.41 15.75
CA GLU A 100 -4.51 -23.81 16.95
C GLU A 100 -3.94 -22.40 17.24
N PHE A 101 -2.83 -22.01 16.61
CA PHE A 101 -2.22 -20.69 16.74
C PHE A 101 -2.67 -19.70 15.64
N ALA A 102 -3.71 -19.98 14.85
CA ALA A 102 -4.17 -19.06 13.81
C ALA A 102 -4.57 -17.67 14.39
N PHE A 103 -5.06 -17.63 15.63
CA PHE A 103 -5.52 -16.41 16.30
C PHE A 103 -4.42 -15.35 16.58
N ILE A 104 -3.13 -15.71 16.47
CA ILE A 104 -2.01 -14.77 16.70
C ILE A 104 -1.42 -14.18 15.41
N ILE A 105 -1.88 -14.64 14.24
CA ILE A 105 -1.39 -14.17 12.93
C ILE A 105 -1.84 -12.72 12.69
N PRO A 106 -1.02 -11.89 12.02
CA PRO A 106 -1.42 -10.53 11.62
C PRO A 106 -2.65 -10.53 10.69
N PRO A 107 -3.38 -9.40 10.61
CA PRO A 107 -4.43 -9.19 9.62
C PRO A 107 -3.94 -9.39 8.18
N LYS A 108 -4.84 -9.85 7.30
CA LYS A 108 -4.52 -10.15 5.90
C LYS A 108 -3.97 -8.93 5.17
N ARG A 109 -2.79 -9.07 4.57
CA ARG A 109 -2.16 -8.03 3.75
C ARG A 109 -2.77 -8.02 2.34
N ARG A 110 -3.01 -6.85 1.78
CA ARG A 110 -3.20 -6.71 0.33
C ARG A 110 -1.83 -6.70 -0.33
N GLU A 111 -1.60 -7.59 -1.30
CA GLU A 111 -0.34 -7.62 -2.08
C GLU A 111 -0.17 -6.35 -2.91
N LYS A 112 -1.27 -5.87 -3.49
CA LYS A 112 -1.36 -4.54 -4.09
C LYS A 112 -1.42 -3.48 -2.98
N SER A 113 -0.63 -2.42 -3.12
CA SER A 113 -0.54 -1.34 -2.12
C SER A 113 0.01 -1.79 -0.75
N ARG A 114 1.06 -2.61 -0.78
CA ARG A 114 1.69 -3.22 0.41
C ARG A 114 2.19 -2.19 1.45
N PHE A 115 2.54 -0.99 0.99
CA PHE A 115 3.00 0.12 1.82
C PHE A 115 1.84 0.96 2.35
N GLN A 116 0.76 1.12 1.59
CA GLN A 116 -0.46 1.78 2.05
C GLN A 116 -1.11 1.04 3.22
N ASN A 117 -0.96 -0.29 3.25
CA ASN A 117 -1.48 -1.16 4.30
C ASN A 117 -0.40 -1.60 5.30
N ILE A 118 0.73 -0.90 5.40
CA ILE A 118 1.78 -1.32 6.37
C ILE A 118 1.34 -1.04 7.82
N GLY A 119 0.56 0.02 8.04
CA GLY A 119 0.13 0.45 9.38
C GLY A 119 -0.57 -0.65 10.17
N ILE A 120 -1.47 -1.42 9.55
CA ILE A 120 -2.19 -2.51 10.24
C ILE A 120 -1.24 -3.62 10.74
N ILE A 121 -0.17 -3.90 9.98
CA ILE A 121 0.86 -4.87 10.36
C ILE A 121 1.70 -4.34 11.51
N ILE A 122 2.07 -3.06 11.46
CA ILE A 122 2.88 -2.42 12.50
C ILE A 122 2.09 -2.29 13.81
N ILE A 123 0.79 -1.98 13.75
CA ILE A 123 -0.10 -2.00 14.92
C ILE A 123 -0.15 -3.39 15.55
N TRP A 124 -0.26 -4.46 14.75
CA TRP A 124 -0.18 -5.84 15.24
C TRP A 124 1.18 -6.11 15.91
N ALA A 125 2.28 -5.73 15.26
CA ALA A 125 3.63 -5.96 15.76
C ALA A 125 3.89 -5.22 17.08
N ALA A 126 3.44 -3.97 17.21
CA ALA A 126 3.50 -3.19 18.44
C ALA A 126 2.70 -3.85 19.58
N LYS A 127 1.50 -4.39 19.29
CA LYS A 127 0.72 -5.16 20.27
C LYS A 127 1.46 -6.42 20.70
N VAL A 128 2.13 -7.12 19.78
CA VAL A 128 2.97 -8.29 20.09
C VAL A 128 4.13 -7.90 21.01
N LEU A 129 4.86 -6.81 20.71
CA LEU A 129 5.94 -6.33 21.58
C LEU A 129 5.43 -5.98 22.98
N LYS A 130 4.29 -5.30 23.09
CA LYS A 130 3.65 -4.98 24.38
C LYS A 130 3.29 -6.25 25.15
N ARG A 131 2.70 -7.25 24.47
CA ARG A 131 2.39 -8.54 25.08
C ARG A 131 3.65 -9.23 25.58
N LEU A 132 4.71 -9.29 24.79
CA LEU A 132 5.98 -9.95 25.14
C LEU A 132 6.70 -9.35 26.36
N LYS A 133 6.42 -8.09 26.70
CA LYS A 133 6.88 -7.42 27.94
C LYS A 133 6.06 -7.83 29.19
N GLY A 134 4.85 -8.35 29.00
CA GLY A 134 3.95 -8.77 30.09
C GLY A 134 4.30 -10.13 30.72
N ARG A 135 3.77 -10.37 31.92
CA ARG A 135 4.05 -11.58 32.73
C ARG A 135 3.19 -12.80 32.36
N LYS A 136 2.00 -12.61 31.80
CA LYS A 136 1.05 -13.70 31.44
C LYS A 136 0.99 -13.91 29.93
N ILE A 137 1.85 -14.76 29.39
CA ILE A 137 1.73 -15.34 28.04
C ILE A 137 2.04 -16.82 28.13
N GLU A 138 1.15 -17.64 27.57
CA GLU A 138 1.36 -19.07 27.39
C GLU A 138 2.64 -19.37 26.61
N LYS A 139 3.43 -20.34 27.05
CA LYS A 139 4.74 -20.67 26.45
C LYS A 139 4.64 -20.91 24.94
N GLY A 140 3.63 -21.66 24.48
CA GLY A 140 3.41 -21.95 23.06
C GLY A 140 3.25 -20.66 22.23
N VAL A 141 2.40 -19.74 22.68
CA VAL A 141 2.19 -18.43 22.03
C VAL A 141 3.47 -17.60 22.03
N ARG A 142 4.15 -17.50 23.18
CA ARG A 142 5.42 -16.74 23.31
C ARG A 142 6.43 -17.22 22.29
N ASP A 143 6.54 -18.52 22.12
CA ASP A 143 7.52 -19.14 21.24
C ASP A 143 7.27 -18.82 19.75
N LYS A 144 6.01 -18.66 19.34
CA LYS A 144 5.64 -18.28 17.97
C LYS A 144 5.85 -16.81 17.64
N ILE A 145 5.80 -15.92 18.64
CA ILE A 145 5.83 -14.46 18.42
C ILE A 145 7.13 -13.79 18.89
N ARG A 146 8.02 -14.49 19.61
CA ARG A 146 9.24 -13.90 20.18
C ARG A 146 10.18 -13.26 19.14
N TRP A 147 10.16 -13.74 17.91
CA TRP A 147 11.00 -13.26 16.81
C TRP A 147 10.76 -11.77 16.52
N VAL A 148 9.56 -11.26 16.80
CA VAL A 148 9.18 -9.85 16.61
C VAL A 148 10.08 -8.90 17.40
N LYS A 149 10.67 -9.34 18.53
CA LYS A 149 11.62 -8.53 19.32
C LYS A 149 12.84 -8.09 18.53
N LYS A 150 13.30 -8.90 17.56
CA LYS A 150 14.43 -8.54 16.69
C LYS A 150 14.19 -7.23 15.93
N TYR A 151 12.93 -6.90 15.67
CA TYR A 151 12.52 -5.77 14.84
C TYR A 151 11.93 -4.61 15.65
N GLN A 152 12.21 -4.55 16.96
CA GLN A 152 11.61 -3.54 17.85
C GLN A 152 11.85 -2.10 17.36
N GLN A 153 13.08 -1.76 16.97
CA GLN A 153 13.41 -0.41 16.48
C GLN A 153 12.61 -0.05 15.22
N LEU A 154 12.57 -0.94 14.23
CA LEU A 154 11.78 -0.77 13.00
C LEU A 154 10.28 -0.58 13.32
N ILE A 155 9.75 -1.36 14.26
CA ILE A 155 8.35 -1.29 14.65
C ILE A 155 8.05 0.03 15.36
N GLU A 156 8.94 0.51 16.23
CA GLU A 156 8.80 1.80 16.92
C GLU A 156 8.87 2.98 15.93
N GLU A 157 9.82 2.96 15.00
CA GLU A 157 9.96 3.95 13.92
C GLU A 157 8.68 4.03 13.07
N LEU A 158 8.20 2.90 12.55
CA LEU A 158 7.00 2.86 11.73
C LEU A 158 5.71 3.13 12.55
N SER A 159 5.72 2.90 13.86
CA SER A 159 4.59 3.24 14.73
C SER A 159 4.46 4.74 14.93
N ALA A 160 5.58 5.46 15.01
CA ALA A 160 5.59 6.92 15.15
C ALA A 160 4.92 7.62 13.95
N ILE A 161 5.05 7.04 12.75
CA ILE A 161 4.40 7.56 11.52
C ILE A 161 2.88 7.46 11.59
N ASN A 162 2.31 6.47 12.28
CA ASN A 162 0.86 6.30 12.44
C ASN A 162 0.28 7.09 13.63
N ALA A 163 1.13 7.74 14.43
CA ALA A 163 0.71 8.45 15.64
C ALA A 163 0.47 9.97 15.41
N VAL A 164 0.68 10.43 14.17
CA VAL A 164 0.42 11.78 13.68
C VAL A 164 -0.91 11.80 12.93
#